data_AF-A0A4Q2X2T4-F1
#
_entry.id   AF-A0A4Q2X2T4-F1
#
_cell.length_a   1.000
_cell.length_b   1.000
_cell.length_c   1.000
_cell.angle_alpha   90.00
_cell.angle_beta   90.00
_cell.angle_gamma   90.00
#
_symmetry.space_group_name_H-M   'P 1'
#
loop_
_entity.id
_entity.type
_entity.pdbx_description
1 polymer ?
#
loop_
_entity_poly.entity_id
_entity_poly.type
_entity_poly.pdbx_seq_one_letter_code
_entity_poly.pdbx_strand_id
1 'polypeptide(L)'
;MSAVLEQSASLLQTAPETPAYLPAWFAERQQSAWQRFLATPAPKRGDETWRFSSIKQLDFSAFNKAAASGVNELIARSTGLAAP
;
A
#
# COMPACT_ATOMS: atom_id res chain seq x y z
N MET A 1 -27.82 15.34 6.64
CA MET A 1 -27.41 14.36 5.61
C MET A 1 -25.96 14.02 5.89
N SER A 2 -25.71 12.99 6.70
CA SER A 2 -24.36 12.59 7.08
C SER A 2 -23.64 12.04 5.85
N ALA A 3 -22.56 12.70 5.41
CA ALA A 3 -21.66 12.13 4.42
C ALA A 3 -20.95 10.94 5.07
N VAL A 4 -21.44 9.72 4.81
CA VAL A 4 -20.66 8.51 5.05
C VAL A 4 -19.49 8.61 4.11
N LEU A 5 -18.31 8.92 4.65
CA LEU A 5 -17.06 8.80 3.89
C LEU A 5 -16.93 7.32 3.53
N GLU A 6 -17.20 6.98 2.27
CA GLU A 6 -16.91 5.66 1.70
C GLU A 6 -15.48 5.28 2.08
N GLN A 7 -15.35 4.39 3.06
CA GLN A 7 -14.05 4.01 3.60
C GLN A 7 -13.39 3.10 2.56
N SER A 8 -12.48 3.69 1.79
CA SER A 8 -11.71 2.96 0.79
C SER A 8 -10.94 1.84 1.48
N ALA A 9 -10.88 0.66 0.85
CA ALA A 9 -10.18 -0.48 1.41
C ALA A 9 -8.70 -0.16 1.64
N SER A 10 -8.19 -0.52 2.83
CA SER A 10 -6.79 -0.37 3.18
C SER A 10 -5.89 -1.12 2.20
N LEU A 11 -4.69 -0.59 1.95
CA LEU A 11 -3.64 -1.27 1.18
C LEU A 11 -3.32 -2.67 1.72
N LEU A 12 -3.54 -2.93 3.01
CA LEU A 12 -3.30 -4.24 3.64
C LEU A 12 -4.40 -5.27 3.36
N GLN A 13 -5.53 -4.85 2.77
CA GLN A 13 -6.69 -5.71 2.53
C GLN A 13 -6.99 -5.90 1.04
N THR A 14 -6.41 -5.06 0.17
CA THR A 14 -6.63 -5.13 -1.28
C THR A 14 -5.47 -5.83 -1.98
N ALA A 15 -5.77 -6.92 -2.69
CA ALA A 15 -4.77 -7.60 -3.52
C ALA A 15 -4.28 -6.68 -4.66
N PRO A 16 -3.00 -6.77 -5.07
CA PRO A 16 -2.49 -6.00 -6.19
C PRO A 16 -3.15 -6.43 -7.50
N GLU A 17 -3.63 -5.46 -8.26
CA GLU A 17 -4.13 -5.66 -9.63
C GLU A 17 -2.99 -5.46 -10.63
N THR A 18 -2.81 -6.42 -11.51
CA THR A 18 -1.80 -6.34 -12.58
C THR A 18 -2.48 -5.94 -13.90
N PRO A 19 -2.08 -4.82 -14.52
CA PRO A 19 -2.57 -4.46 -15.85
C PRO A 19 -2.26 -5.53 -16.90
N ALA A 20 -3.20 -5.78 -17.81
CA ALA A 20 -3.10 -6.82 -18.83
C ALA A 20 -1.94 -6.63 -19.84
N TYR A 21 -1.38 -5.42 -19.93
CA TYR A 21 -0.22 -5.15 -20.79
C TYR A 21 1.10 -5.67 -20.21
N LEU A 22 1.12 -6.05 -18.93
CA LEU A 22 2.30 -6.62 -18.29
C LEU A 22 2.37 -8.14 -18.53
N PRO A 23 3.58 -8.74 -18.55
CA PRO A 23 3.72 -10.18 -18.75
C PRO A 23 3.01 -11.01 -17.67
N ALA A 24 2.46 -12.17 -18.06
CA ALA A 24 1.72 -13.06 -17.16
C ALA A 24 2.53 -13.49 -15.92
N TRP A 25 3.83 -13.77 -16.09
CA TRP A 25 4.71 -14.15 -14.97
C TRP A 25 4.77 -13.07 -13.87
N PHE A 26 4.54 -11.80 -14.22
CA PHE A 26 4.55 -10.70 -13.26
C PHE A 26 3.30 -10.71 -12.38
N ALA A 27 2.14 -10.95 -12.99
CA ALA A 27 0.87 -11.11 -12.28
C ALA A 27 0.93 -12.31 -11.32
N GLU A 28 1.46 -13.45 -11.78
CA GLU A 28 1.64 -14.65 -10.96
C GLU A 28 2.57 -14.40 -9.77
N ARG A 29 3.67 -13.66 -9.96
CA ARG A 29 4.58 -13.28 -8.88
C ARG A 29 3.93 -12.34 -7.88
N GLN A 30 3.14 -11.36 -8.33
CA GLN A 30 2.41 -10.46 -7.44
C GLN A 30 1.38 -11.23 -6.60
N GLN A 31 0.62 -12.13 -7.22
CA GLN A 31 -0.36 -12.97 -6.50
C GLN A 31 0.34 -13.89 -5.49
N SER A 32 1.45 -14.51 -5.86
CA SER A 32 2.22 -15.36 -4.95
C SER A 32 2.86 -14.58 -3.79
N ALA A 33 3.27 -13.33 -4.01
CA ALA A 33 3.73 -12.44 -2.94
C ALA A 33 2.59 -12.05 -2.00
N TRP A 34 1.40 -11.76 -2.55
CA TRP A 34 0.21 -11.44 -1.77
C TRP A 34 -0.21 -12.59 -0.83
N GLN A 35 -0.26 -13.82 -1.36
CA GLN A 35 -0.57 -14.99 -0.53
C GLN A 35 0.45 -15.21 0.58
N ARG A 36 1.75 -15.03 0.29
CA ARG A 36 2.81 -15.10 1.31
C ARG A 36 2.65 -14.02 2.37
N PHE A 37 2.30 -12.80 1.98
CA PHE A 37 2.04 -11.71 2.92
C PHE A 37 0.89 -12.08 3.88
N LEU A 38 -0.25 -12.55 3.35
CA LEU A 38 -1.40 -12.97 4.16
C LEU A 38 -1.09 -14.13 5.11
N ALA A 39 -0.25 -15.07 4.68
CA ALA A 39 0.18 -16.20 5.49
C ALA A 39 1.25 -15.84 6.54
N THR A 40 1.93 -14.70 6.40
CA THR A 40 3.00 -14.29 7.32
C THR A 40 2.40 -13.64 8.56
N PRO A 41 2.68 -14.15 9.77
CA PRO A 41 2.18 -13.53 10.99
C PRO A 41 2.81 -12.14 11.20
N ALA A 42 2.04 -11.22 11.79
CA ALA A 42 2.55 -9.91 12.16
C ALA A 42 3.71 -10.06 13.18
N PRO A 43 4.81 -9.29 13.00
CA PRO A 43 5.96 -9.39 13.89
C PRO A 43 5.61 -8.91 15.30
N LYS A 44 6.21 -9.56 16.28
CA LYS A 44 6.06 -9.23 17.70
C LYS A 44 7.36 -8.67 18.24
N ARG A 45 7.26 -7.85 19.28
CA ARG A 45 8.43 -7.24 19.93
C ARG A 45 9.43 -8.28 20.50
N GLY A 46 8.95 -9.49 20.78
CA GLY A 46 9.80 -10.61 21.24
C GLY A 46 10.62 -11.29 20.13
N ASP A 47 10.29 -11.04 18.85
CA ASP A 47 11.01 -11.63 17.73
C ASP A 47 12.39 -10.97 17.61
N GLU A 48 13.46 -11.75 17.68
CA GLU A 48 14.83 -11.24 17.75
C GLU A 48 15.18 -10.34 16.56
N THR A 49 14.76 -10.73 15.36
CA THR A 49 14.93 -9.97 14.11
C THR A 49 14.29 -8.58 14.16
N TRP A 50 13.28 -8.37 15.01
CA TRP A 50 12.50 -7.13 15.10
C TRP A 50 12.81 -6.30 16.34
N ARG A 51 13.72 -6.73 17.22
CA ARG A 51 14.01 -6.08 18.52
C ARG A 51 14.36 -4.60 18.41
N PHE A 52 14.97 -4.17 17.32
CA PHE A 52 15.39 -2.79 17.10
C PHE A 52 14.48 -2.03 16.11
N SER A 53 13.42 -2.66 15.61
CA SER A 53 12.50 -2.09 14.65
C SER A 53 11.27 -1.48 15.33
N SER A 54 10.77 -0.37 14.79
CA SER A 54 9.52 0.23 15.27
C SER A 54 8.32 -0.46 14.64
N ILE A 55 7.87 -1.58 15.23
CA ILE A 55 6.76 -2.39 14.69
C ILE A 55 5.47 -1.58 14.48
N LYS A 56 5.21 -0.56 15.31
CA LYS A 56 4.04 0.32 15.15
C LYS A 56 4.01 1.07 13.82
N GLN A 57 5.17 1.30 13.19
CA GLN A 57 5.25 1.97 11.88
C GLN A 57 4.87 1.05 10.71
N LEU A 58 4.65 -0.24 10.96
CA LEU A 58 4.16 -1.21 9.97
C LEU A 58 2.63 -1.23 9.87
N ASP A 59 1.93 -0.44 10.67
CA ASP A 59 0.49 -0.27 10.54
C ASP A 59 0.18 0.66 9.36
N PHE A 60 -0.16 0.04 8.23
CA PHE A 60 -0.61 0.74 7.03
C PHE A 60 -2.14 0.73 6.87
N SER A 61 -2.90 0.45 7.93
CA SER A 61 -4.36 0.37 7.87
C SER A 61 -5.01 1.67 7.39
N ALA A 62 -4.42 2.82 7.72
CA ALA A 62 -4.88 4.14 7.30
C ALA A 62 -4.51 4.52 5.86
N PHE A 63 -3.70 3.73 5.17
CA PHE A 63 -3.27 4.01 3.80
C PHE A 63 -4.15 3.29 2.80
N ASN A 64 -4.61 4.03 1.81
CA ASN A 64 -5.45 3.54 0.71
C ASN A 64 -4.71 3.72 -0.61
N LYS A 65 -5.03 2.87 -1.59
CA LYS A 65 -4.54 3.04 -2.96
C LYS A 65 -5.09 4.36 -3.50
N ALA A 66 -4.19 5.25 -3.93
CA ALA A 66 -4.60 6.47 -4.61
C ALA A 66 -5.31 6.12 -5.92
N ALA A 67 -6.35 6.89 -6.27
CA ALA A 67 -6.97 6.79 -7.58
C ALA A 67 -5.93 7.06 -8.67
N ALA A 68 -6.06 6.37 -9.81
CA ALA A 68 -5.25 6.68 -10.98
C ALA A 68 -5.52 8.12 -11.42
N SER A 69 -4.45 8.91 -11.52
CA SER A 69 -4.49 10.32 -11.91
C SER A 69 -3.49 10.57 -13.02
N GLY A 70 -3.82 11.47 -13.94
CA GLY A 70 -2.95 11.82 -15.06
C GLY A 70 -1.72 12.59 -14.60
N VAL A 71 -0.60 12.42 -15.30
CA VAL A 71 0.68 13.10 -14.98
C VAL A 71 0.49 14.62 -14.85
N ASN A 72 -0.29 15.24 -15.75
CA ASN A 72 -0.55 16.69 -15.72
C ASN A 72 -1.28 17.14 -14.46
N GLU A 73 -2.21 16.33 -13.95
CA GLU A 73 -2.95 16.63 -12.72
C GLU A 73 -2.04 16.53 -11.49
N LEU A 74 -1.17 15.50 -11.47
CA LEU A 74 -0.15 15.34 -10.43
C LEU A 74 0.84 16.50 -10.40
N ILE A 75 1.21 17.05 -11.56
CA ILE A 75 2.07 18.23 -11.66
C ILE A 75 1.32 19.47 -11.17
N ALA A 76 0.08 19.68 -11.62
CA ALA A 76 -0.72 20.85 -11.25
C ALA A 76 -0.97 20.97 -9.73
N ARG A 77 -1.08 19.84 -9.02
CA ARG A 77 -1.25 19.81 -7.56
C ARG A 77 0.06 19.87 -6.77
N SER A 78 1.22 19.79 -7.43
CA SER A 78 2.52 19.79 -6.76
C SER A 78 2.85 21.20 -6.25
N THR A 79 3.06 21.36 -4.95
CA THR A 79 3.38 22.67 -4.34
C THR A 79 4.87 22.96 -4.24
N GLY A 80 5.73 22.11 -4.82
CA GLY A 80 7.19 22.21 -4.66
C GLY A 80 7.66 22.05 -3.20
N LEU A 81 8.97 21.92 -3.01
CA LEU A 81 9.57 22.10 -1.68
C LEU A 81 9.92 23.58 -1.55
N ALA A 82 9.50 24.22 -0.47
CA ALA A 82 9.95 25.58 -0.16
C ALA A 82 11.48 25.57 -0.11
N ALA A 83 12.11 26.55 -0.77
CA ALA A 83 13.56 26.73 -0.67
C ALA A 83 13.95 26.92 0.82
N PRO A 84 15.08 26.34 1.27
CA PRO A 84 15.52 26.42 2.65
C PRO A 84 15.82 27.85 3.11
#